data_AF-A0A9P7DZ72-F1
#
_entry.id   AF-A0A9P7DZ72-F1
#
_cell.length_a   1.000
_cell.length_b   1.000
_cell.length_c   1.000
_cell.angle_alpha   90.00
_cell.angle_beta   90.00
_cell.angle_gamma   90.00
#
_symmetry.space_group_name_H-M   'P 1'
#
loop_
_entity.id
_entity.type
_entity.pdbx_description
1 polymer ?
#
loop_
_entity_poly.entity_id
_entity_poly.type
_entity_poly.pdbx_seq_one_letter_code
_entity_poly.pdbx_strand_id
1 'polypeptide(L)'
;MATIPRALFGDLPIELVNLIMSYAARPTFAQPDQYKAKNPYSTARKLCLVSRYVRSVALPEMLHTVLLDSRNKKAFVHALRMQKEYTQTDSRLCFAYTSYIHNIWIGEFCPSPEYSFAHRSDDMFVPHSDLDLLAPVLLGAPSLAIDFASMYFLTRCVEHVWTDMGENTDQECSPPPWRTKTLTLLGNVTRPCPMTMFASGSAFLASLAHLVVLPNSLGDVSLHVAGRAIGAVGPRDYNLPQWMAHAPWALLKRLETVSLAFPRVELPLDTAEFSAGMNLQTELVTFPASLVKGYRVPLEIKASTETGEGRISLDDVRVVVSDTRVHFCIYCQEWEKVWACGWPG
;
A
#
# COMPACT_ATOMS: atom_id res chain seq x y z
N MET A 1 14.08 -15.66 31.45
CA MET A 1 13.16 -16.48 30.64
C MET A 1 11.84 -16.63 31.37
N ALA A 2 10.74 -16.14 30.80
CA ALA A 2 9.43 -16.32 31.41
C ALA A 2 8.96 -17.76 31.14
N THR A 3 8.84 -18.56 32.20
CA THR A 3 8.28 -19.91 32.14
C THR A 3 6.82 -19.83 31.73
N ILE A 4 6.49 -20.43 30.59
CA ILE A 4 5.11 -20.56 30.11
C ILE A 4 4.38 -21.51 31.07
N PRO A 5 3.16 -21.19 31.54
CA PRO A 5 2.39 -22.15 32.29
C PRO A 5 2.11 -23.35 31.37
N ARG A 6 2.76 -24.50 31.64
CA ARG A 6 2.48 -25.81 30.98
C ARG A 6 0.97 -26.11 30.90
N ALA A 7 0.19 -25.54 31.83
CA ALA A 7 -1.26 -25.70 31.92
C ALA A 7 -2.07 -25.12 30.73
N LEU A 8 -1.55 -24.17 29.94
CA LEU A 8 -2.36 -23.50 28.91
C LEU A 8 -2.47 -24.27 27.58
N PHE A 9 -1.47 -25.09 27.22
CA PHE A 9 -1.40 -25.75 25.90
C PHE A 9 -1.15 -27.27 25.96
N GLY A 10 -1.19 -27.87 27.15
CA GLY A 10 -0.95 -29.31 27.32
C GLY A 10 0.46 -29.74 26.92
N ASP A 11 0.58 -30.93 26.31
CA ASP A 11 1.85 -31.55 25.87
C ASP A 11 2.32 -31.10 24.48
N LEU A 12 1.74 -30.02 23.91
CA LEU A 12 2.13 -29.52 22.59
C LEU A 12 3.55 -28.91 22.63
N PRO A 13 4.42 -29.25 21.65
CA PRO A 13 5.70 -28.56 21.47
C PRO A 13 5.51 -27.06 21.29
N ILE A 14 6.40 -26.26 21.87
CA ILE A 14 6.26 -24.80 21.89
C ILE A 14 6.32 -24.19 20.49
N GLU A 15 7.08 -24.82 19.59
CA GLU A 15 7.20 -24.46 18.19
C GLU A 15 5.84 -24.57 17.48
N LEU A 16 5.08 -25.62 17.77
CA LEU A 16 3.76 -25.83 17.20
C LEU A 16 2.73 -24.85 17.78
N VAL A 17 2.81 -24.56 19.08
CA VAL A 17 1.99 -23.53 19.72
C VAL A 17 2.23 -22.16 19.08
N ASN A 18 3.50 -21.78 18.86
CA ASN A 18 3.85 -20.54 18.19
C ASN A 18 3.33 -20.49 16.76
N LEU A 19 3.48 -21.59 16.01
CA LEU A 19 2.97 -21.68 14.65
C LEU A 19 1.45 -21.46 14.61
N ILE A 20 0.70 -22.14 15.48
CA ILE A 20 -0.76 -21.99 15.59
C ILE A 20 -1.13 -20.55 15.94
N MET A 21 -0.45 -19.96 16.92
CA MET A 21 -0.69 -18.56 17.31
C MET A 21 -0.40 -17.59 16.19
N SER A 22 0.73 -17.77 15.47
CA SER A 22 1.08 -16.92 14.35
C SER A 22 0.02 -17.00 13.25
N TYR A 23 -0.40 -18.20 12.86
CA TYR A 23 -1.48 -18.38 11.89
C TYR A 23 -2.80 -17.76 12.35
N ALA A 24 -3.17 -17.93 13.63
CA ALA A 24 -4.40 -17.38 14.18
C ALA A 24 -4.36 -15.85 14.36
N ALA A 25 -3.18 -15.27 14.56
CA ALA A 25 -2.98 -13.83 14.70
C ALA A 25 -2.90 -13.11 13.35
N ARG A 26 -2.73 -13.82 12.23
CA ARG A 26 -2.74 -13.20 10.91
C ARG A 26 -4.12 -12.60 10.61
N PRO A 27 -4.20 -11.30 10.31
CA PRO A 27 -5.47 -10.69 9.94
C PRO A 27 -6.01 -11.37 8.67
N THR A 28 -7.29 -11.72 8.70
CA THR A 28 -7.97 -12.34 7.55
C THR A 28 -8.73 -11.27 6.78
N PHE A 29 -8.23 -10.95 5.58
CA PHE A 29 -8.84 -9.97 4.67
C PHE A 29 -9.70 -10.63 3.58
N ALA A 30 -9.79 -11.96 3.59
CA ALA A 30 -10.23 -12.81 2.48
C ALA A 30 -11.72 -12.78 2.12
N GLN A 31 -12.57 -12.00 2.79
CA GLN A 31 -14.00 -11.90 2.42
C GLN A 31 -14.52 -10.46 2.51
N PRO A 32 -14.89 -9.83 1.37
CA PRO A 32 -15.41 -8.47 1.33
C PRO A 32 -16.59 -8.24 2.28
N ASP A 33 -17.50 -9.21 2.35
CA ASP A 33 -18.72 -9.18 3.16
C ASP A 33 -18.43 -9.34 4.66
N GLN A 34 -17.41 -10.14 5.03
CA GLN A 34 -17.01 -10.28 6.43
C GLN A 34 -16.22 -9.09 6.93
N TYR A 35 -15.49 -8.37 6.06
CA TYR A 35 -14.70 -7.21 6.48
C TYR A 35 -15.54 -6.08 7.07
N LYS A 36 -16.74 -5.83 6.50
CA LYS A 36 -17.67 -4.83 7.04
C LYS A 36 -18.30 -5.28 8.36
N ALA A 37 -18.47 -6.58 8.56
CA ALA A 37 -19.08 -7.14 9.76
C ALA A 37 -18.09 -7.43 10.90
N LYS A 38 -16.80 -7.65 10.59
CA LYS A 38 -15.80 -8.15 11.55
C LYS A 38 -14.44 -7.49 11.33
N ASN A 39 -13.91 -6.91 12.40
CA ASN A 39 -12.55 -6.37 12.41
C ASN A 39 -11.53 -7.48 12.07
N PRO A 40 -10.68 -7.32 11.02
CA PRO A 40 -9.74 -8.34 10.58
C PRO A 40 -8.69 -8.69 11.65
N TYR A 41 -8.43 -7.78 12.59
CA TYR A 41 -7.50 -7.97 13.71
C TYR A 41 -8.16 -8.55 14.97
N SER A 42 -9.45 -8.91 14.92
CA SER A 42 -10.20 -9.32 16.12
C SER A 42 -9.61 -10.54 16.83
N THR A 43 -9.16 -11.55 16.09
CA THR A 43 -8.51 -12.74 16.66
C THR A 43 -7.16 -12.38 17.29
N ALA A 44 -6.30 -11.68 16.55
CA ALA A 44 -4.99 -11.24 17.02
C ALA A 44 -5.08 -10.38 18.30
N ARG A 45 -6.07 -9.48 18.36
CA ARG A 45 -6.35 -8.66 19.54
C ARG A 45 -6.75 -9.51 20.73
N LYS A 46 -7.60 -10.53 20.56
CA LYS A 46 -7.96 -11.47 21.63
C LYS A 46 -6.74 -12.25 22.12
N LEU A 47 -5.90 -12.72 21.21
CA LEU A 47 -4.64 -13.42 21.55
C LEU A 47 -3.70 -12.53 22.37
N CYS A 48 -3.56 -11.25 22.00
CA CYS A 48 -2.73 -10.29 22.74
C CYS A 48 -3.18 -10.05 24.19
N LEU A 49 -4.42 -10.44 24.55
CA LEU A 49 -4.96 -10.30 25.91
C LEU A 49 -4.80 -11.57 26.76
N VAL A 50 -4.42 -12.71 26.17
CA VAL A 50 -4.32 -14.00 26.89
C VAL A 50 -3.15 -14.00 27.88
N SER A 51 -1.94 -13.70 27.40
CA SER A 51 -0.76 -13.61 28.24
C SER A 51 0.32 -12.79 27.56
N ARG A 52 1.37 -12.43 28.31
CA ARG A 52 2.54 -11.73 27.76
C ARG A 52 3.21 -12.53 26.63
N TYR A 53 3.31 -13.84 26.80
CA TYR A 53 3.92 -14.72 25.80
C TYR A 53 3.09 -14.74 24.52
N VAL A 54 1.78 -14.97 24.63
CA VAL A 54 0.88 -14.98 23.47
C VAL A 54 0.91 -13.63 22.77
N ARG A 55 0.95 -12.53 23.52
CA ARG A 55 1.11 -11.19 22.96
C ARG A 55 2.41 -11.03 22.17
N SER A 56 3.55 -11.51 22.68
CA SER A 56 4.82 -11.40 21.96
C SER A 56 4.86 -12.19 20.65
N VAL A 57 4.04 -13.23 20.52
CA VAL A 57 3.93 -14.03 19.29
C VAL A 57 2.88 -13.45 18.34
N ALA A 58 1.72 -13.01 18.86
CA ALA A 58 0.61 -12.52 18.05
C ALA A 58 0.81 -11.07 17.55
N LEU A 59 1.45 -10.22 18.35
CA LEU A 59 1.59 -8.79 18.03
C LEU A 59 2.42 -8.53 16.75
N PRO A 60 3.54 -9.22 16.49
CA PRO A 60 4.24 -9.15 15.20
C PRO A 60 3.32 -9.39 14.00
N GLU A 61 2.54 -10.47 14.02
CA GLU A 61 1.64 -10.84 12.92
C GLU A 61 0.50 -9.82 12.76
N MET A 62 0.00 -9.27 13.88
CA MET A 62 -1.02 -8.23 13.86
C MET A 62 -0.52 -6.93 13.23
N LEU A 63 0.75 -6.58 13.45
CA LEU A 63 1.36 -5.32 12.99
C LEU A 63 1.96 -5.42 11.59
N HIS A 64 2.12 -6.63 11.05
CA HIS A 64 2.71 -6.85 9.73
C HIS A 64 2.04 -5.99 8.65
N THR A 65 0.72 -5.87 8.69
CA THR A 65 -0.06 -4.99 7.81
C THR A 65 -0.84 -4.02 8.68
N VAL A 66 -0.74 -2.71 8.41
CA VAL A 66 -1.48 -1.66 9.12
C VAL A 66 -2.33 -0.89 8.10
N LEU A 67 -3.62 -0.75 8.42
CA LEU A 67 -4.56 0.01 7.59
C LEU A 67 -4.92 1.29 8.32
N LEU A 68 -4.54 2.44 7.77
CA LEU A 68 -4.77 3.77 8.33
C LEU A 68 -5.83 4.50 7.52
N ASP A 69 -7.03 4.59 8.06
CA ASP A 69 -8.12 5.42 7.53
C ASP A 69 -8.37 6.63 8.44
N SER A 70 -9.34 7.45 8.06
CA SER A 70 -9.75 8.62 8.84
C SER A 70 -10.23 8.27 10.26
N ARG A 71 -10.72 7.04 10.49
CA ARG A 71 -11.29 6.59 11.77
C ARG A 71 -10.22 6.16 12.76
N ASN A 72 -9.13 5.55 12.29
CA ASN A 72 -8.14 4.91 13.17
C ASN A 72 -6.79 5.65 13.27
N LYS A 73 -6.52 6.67 12.44
CA LYS A 73 -5.33 7.52 12.49
C LYS A 73 -4.96 7.99 13.89
N LYS A 74 -5.93 8.63 14.58
CA LYS A 74 -5.70 9.23 15.91
C LYS A 74 -5.34 8.17 16.94
N ALA A 75 -5.99 7.00 16.86
CA ALA A 75 -5.68 5.87 17.73
C ALA A 75 -4.27 5.31 17.45
N PHE A 76 -3.86 5.25 16.18
CA PHE A 76 -2.52 4.82 15.81
C PHE A 76 -1.44 5.79 16.33
N VAL A 77 -1.61 7.09 16.12
CA VAL A 77 -0.69 8.12 16.67
C VAL A 77 -0.60 8.02 18.19
N HIS A 78 -1.75 7.89 18.86
CA HIS A 78 -1.79 7.72 20.32
C HIS A 78 -1.05 6.44 20.76
N ALA A 79 -1.20 5.33 20.03
CA ALA A 79 -0.45 4.11 20.30
C ALA A 79 1.06 4.31 20.15
N LEU A 80 1.53 5.05 19.14
CA LEU A 80 2.95 5.38 18.98
C LEU A 80 3.47 6.26 20.13
N ARG A 81 2.69 7.24 20.58
CA ARG A 81 3.03 8.04 21.78
C ARG A 81 3.21 7.16 23.00
N MET A 82 2.26 6.26 23.28
CA MET A 82 2.37 5.31 24.39
C MET A 82 3.61 4.42 24.25
N GLN A 83 3.97 3.97 23.05
CA GLN A 83 5.17 3.15 22.85
C GLN A 83 6.47 3.93 23.08
N LYS A 84 6.51 5.21 22.71
CA LYS A 84 7.64 6.09 23.04
C LYS A 84 7.80 6.22 24.55
N GLU A 85 6.72 6.47 25.28
CA GLU A 85 6.72 6.52 26.75
C GLU A 85 7.13 5.18 27.38
N TYR A 86 6.65 4.06 26.85
CA TYR A 86 7.04 2.72 27.30
C TYR A 86 8.52 2.44 27.06
N THR A 87 9.08 2.92 25.97
CA THR A 87 10.52 2.82 25.70
C THR A 87 11.32 3.62 26.73
N GLN A 88 10.88 4.84 27.05
CA GLN A 88 11.56 5.71 28.01
C GLN A 88 11.53 5.17 29.45
N THR A 89 10.50 4.41 29.79
CA THR A 89 10.28 3.86 31.15
C THR A 89 10.75 2.42 31.31
N ASP A 90 11.42 1.85 30.29
CA ASP A 90 11.75 0.41 30.21
C ASP A 90 10.54 -0.49 30.54
N SER A 91 9.36 -0.07 30.08
CA SER A 91 8.11 -0.77 30.34
C SER A 91 8.13 -2.12 29.65
N ARG A 92 7.66 -3.15 30.36
CA ARG A 92 7.49 -4.50 29.81
C ARG A 92 6.46 -4.57 28.66
N LEU A 93 5.71 -3.49 28.42
CA LEU A 93 4.75 -3.33 27.34
C LEU A 93 5.35 -2.63 26.11
N CYS A 94 6.61 -2.18 26.20
CA CYS A 94 7.36 -1.64 25.08
C CYS A 94 7.47 -2.70 23.97
N PHE A 95 7.27 -2.25 22.73
CA PHE A 95 7.35 -3.06 21.54
C PHE A 95 7.89 -2.22 20.38
N ALA A 96 8.83 -2.77 19.62
CA ALA A 96 9.47 -2.08 18.50
C ALA A 96 8.59 -2.10 17.24
N TYR A 97 7.54 -1.28 17.19
CA TYR A 97 6.55 -1.26 16.10
C TYR A 97 7.21 -1.18 14.70
N THR A 98 8.20 -0.29 14.55
CA THR A 98 8.91 -0.04 13.29
C THR A 98 9.58 -1.28 12.69
N SER A 99 9.96 -2.25 13.53
CA SER A 99 10.64 -3.47 13.07
C SER A 99 9.68 -4.52 12.53
N TYR A 100 8.40 -4.45 12.90
CA TYR A 100 7.40 -5.48 12.58
C TYR A 100 6.32 -5.00 11.59
N ILE A 101 6.27 -3.70 11.29
CA ILE A 101 5.36 -3.18 10.29
C ILE A 101 6.00 -3.32 8.91
N HIS A 102 5.42 -4.16 8.07
CA HIS A 102 5.91 -4.42 6.71
C HIS A 102 5.14 -3.63 5.66
N ASN A 103 3.83 -3.58 5.84
CA ASN A 103 2.89 -2.99 4.89
C ASN A 103 2.07 -1.92 5.62
N ILE A 104 2.03 -0.70 5.09
CA ILE A 104 1.11 0.35 5.56
C ILE A 104 0.22 0.81 4.42
N TRP A 105 -1.09 0.81 4.65
CA TRP A 105 -2.08 1.46 3.80
C TRP A 105 -2.51 2.76 4.43
N ILE A 106 -2.50 3.83 3.65
CA ILE A 106 -3.03 5.13 4.00
C ILE A 106 -4.22 5.41 3.08
N GLY A 107 -5.43 5.39 3.64
CA GLY A 107 -6.63 5.81 2.92
C GLY A 107 -6.72 7.32 2.74
N GLU A 108 -7.90 7.78 2.35
CA GLU A 108 -8.19 9.21 2.23
C GLU A 108 -8.14 9.88 3.61
N PHE A 109 -7.09 10.68 3.87
CA PHE A 109 -6.92 11.43 5.11
C PHE A 109 -7.72 12.73 5.15
N CYS A 110 -8.21 13.19 4.01
CA CYS A 110 -8.90 14.45 3.86
C CYS A 110 -10.05 14.25 2.88
N PRO A 111 -11.31 14.56 3.24
CA PRO A 111 -12.36 14.65 2.24
C PRO A 111 -11.88 15.64 1.17
N SER A 112 -11.83 15.17 -0.08
CA SER A 112 -11.43 15.93 -1.26
C SER A 112 -11.78 17.42 -1.13
N PRO A 113 -10.79 18.33 -1.05
CA PRO A 113 -11.09 19.74 -1.18
C PRO A 113 -11.32 19.99 -2.66
N GLU A 114 -12.58 20.07 -3.06
CA GLU A 114 -12.97 20.83 -4.25
C GLU A 114 -12.63 22.33 -4.10
N TYR A 115 -12.12 22.76 -2.94
CA TYR A 115 -11.94 24.16 -2.60
C TYR A 115 -10.50 24.50 -2.20
N SER A 116 -9.83 25.18 -3.13
CA SER A 116 -8.88 26.28 -2.90
C SER A 116 -7.63 26.02 -2.05
N PHE A 117 -6.49 25.90 -2.74
CA PHE A 117 -5.14 26.09 -2.19
C PHE A 117 -4.92 27.41 -1.41
N ALA A 118 -5.87 28.35 -1.47
CA ALA A 118 -5.75 29.70 -0.90
C ALA A 118 -6.21 29.84 0.57
N HIS A 119 -6.94 28.87 1.13
CA HIS A 119 -7.45 28.95 2.50
C HIS A 119 -7.26 27.63 3.25
N ARG A 120 -6.00 27.21 3.46
CA ARG A 120 -5.72 26.13 4.40
C ARG A 120 -5.82 26.67 5.82
N SER A 121 -6.89 26.33 6.51
CA SER A 121 -7.02 26.48 7.95
C SER A 121 -5.93 25.66 8.65
N ASP A 122 -5.35 26.25 9.69
CA ASP A 122 -4.27 25.70 10.53
C ASP A 122 -4.62 24.33 11.17
N ASP A 123 -5.91 23.97 11.18
CA ASP A 123 -6.47 22.75 11.76
C ASP A 123 -6.22 21.47 10.93
N MET A 124 -5.77 21.61 9.68
CA MET A 124 -5.45 20.47 8.81
C MET A 124 -4.02 19.93 9.01
N PHE A 125 -3.20 20.64 9.79
CA PHE A 125 -1.80 20.26 10.01
C PHE A 125 -1.72 19.15 11.06
N VAL A 126 -1.08 18.04 10.67
CA VAL A 126 -0.58 17.08 11.65
C VAL A 126 0.46 17.83 12.49
N PRO A 127 0.31 17.90 13.83
CA PRO A 127 1.27 18.56 14.69
C PRO A 127 2.69 18.05 14.40
N HIS A 128 3.70 18.91 14.43
CA HIS A 128 5.09 18.50 14.19
C HIS A 128 5.49 17.30 15.08
N SER A 129 5.08 17.32 16.35
CA SER A 129 5.31 16.23 17.31
C SER A 129 4.70 14.87 16.89
N ASP A 130 3.69 14.87 16.02
CA ASP A 130 3.12 13.65 15.46
C ASP A 130 3.86 13.17 14.22
N LEU A 131 4.50 14.07 13.47
CA LEU A 131 5.38 13.71 12.36
C LEU A 131 6.63 12.99 12.87
N ASP A 132 7.22 13.45 13.99
CA ASP A 132 8.36 12.79 14.66
C ASP A 132 8.07 11.31 14.98
N LEU A 133 6.80 10.98 15.23
CA LEU A 133 6.36 9.63 15.57
C LEU A 133 5.96 8.82 14.33
N LEU A 134 5.22 9.45 13.42
CA LEU A 134 4.66 8.77 12.25
C LEU A 134 5.72 8.54 11.17
N ALA A 135 6.55 9.53 10.88
CA ALA A 135 7.45 9.46 9.73
C ALA A 135 8.43 8.27 9.81
N PRO A 136 9.08 7.97 10.95
CA PRO A 136 9.94 6.78 11.05
C PRO A 136 9.20 5.46 10.83
N VAL A 137 7.93 5.38 11.23
CA VAL A 137 7.11 4.18 11.05
C VAL A 137 6.66 4.04 9.61
N LEU A 138 6.17 5.13 9.01
CA LEU A 138 5.66 5.15 7.64
C LEU A 138 6.77 4.88 6.62
N LEU A 139 7.90 5.57 6.77
CA LEU A 139 9.05 5.44 5.89
C LEU A 139 9.91 4.20 6.20
N GLY A 140 9.75 3.62 7.39
CA GLY A 140 10.38 2.36 7.79
C GLY A 140 9.71 1.13 7.18
N ALA A 141 8.45 1.23 6.74
CA ALA A 141 7.72 0.14 6.11
C ALA A 141 8.24 -0.13 4.69
N PRO A 142 8.64 -1.38 4.35
CA PRO A 142 9.03 -1.78 3.01
C PRO A 142 7.97 -1.50 1.92
N SER A 143 6.69 -1.64 2.24
CA SER A 143 5.58 -1.39 1.32
C SER A 143 4.62 -0.35 1.89
N LEU A 144 4.42 0.73 1.14
CA LEU A 144 3.52 1.82 1.50
C LEU A 144 2.48 1.99 0.39
N ALA A 145 1.21 1.85 0.72
CA ALA A 145 0.10 2.28 -0.11
C ALA A 145 -0.49 3.58 0.42
N ILE A 146 -0.82 4.48 -0.50
CA ILE A 146 -1.39 5.77 -0.15
C ILE A 146 -2.40 6.21 -1.20
N ASP A 147 -3.53 6.72 -0.74
CA ASP A 147 -4.42 7.50 -1.57
C ASP A 147 -3.71 8.77 -2.06
N PHE A 148 -3.77 9.04 -3.35
CA PHE A 148 -3.06 10.14 -3.99
C PHE A 148 -3.49 11.50 -3.43
N ALA A 149 -4.74 11.66 -2.98
CA ALA A 149 -5.19 12.88 -2.29
C ALA A 149 -4.45 13.09 -0.96
N SER A 150 -4.00 12.00 -0.33
CA SER A 150 -3.21 11.99 0.90
C SER A 150 -1.70 12.15 0.66
N MET A 151 -1.23 12.23 -0.58
CA MET A 151 0.20 12.29 -0.93
C MET A 151 0.95 13.43 -0.22
N TYR A 152 0.29 14.58 0.01
CA TYR A 152 0.89 15.70 0.73
C TYR A 152 1.35 15.32 2.14
N PHE A 153 0.63 14.42 2.82
CA PHE A 153 1.02 13.93 4.14
C PHE A 153 2.33 13.13 4.09
N LEU A 154 2.50 12.29 3.06
CA LEU A 154 3.77 11.58 2.83
C LEU A 154 4.90 12.57 2.51
N THR A 155 4.65 13.59 1.70
CA THR A 155 5.64 14.65 1.41
C THR A 155 6.14 15.31 2.69
N ARG A 156 5.24 15.65 3.63
CA ARG A 156 5.62 16.22 4.93
C ARG A 156 6.46 15.26 5.79
N CYS A 157 6.14 13.97 5.80
CA CYS A 157 6.94 12.97 6.51
C CYS A 157 8.35 12.86 5.93
N VAL A 158 8.48 12.87 4.60
CA VAL A 158 9.77 12.81 3.90
C VAL A 158 10.59 14.08 4.12
N GLU A 159 9.98 15.25 4.02
CA GLU A 159 10.64 16.53 4.33
C GLU A 159 11.18 16.57 5.76
N HIS A 160 10.35 16.18 6.73
CA HIS A 160 10.72 16.19 8.14
C HIS A 160 11.92 15.30 8.44
N VAL A 161 11.90 14.04 7.99
CA VAL A 161 13.03 13.13 8.20
C VAL A 161 14.28 13.57 7.43
N TRP A 162 14.10 14.24 6.29
CA TRP A 162 15.21 14.80 5.53
C TRP A 162 15.87 15.99 6.23
N THR A 163 15.10 16.89 6.86
CA THR A 163 15.66 18.02 7.61
C THR A 163 16.47 17.55 8.81
N ASP A 164 16.00 16.53 9.52
CA ASP A 164 16.68 15.96 10.70
C ASP A 164 18.05 15.34 10.34
N MET A 165 18.22 14.87 9.10
CA MET A 165 19.51 14.39 8.59
C MET A 165 20.48 15.55 8.31
N GLY A 166 19.97 16.68 7.81
CA GLY A 166 20.77 17.86 7.46
C GLY A 166 21.38 18.60 8.65
N GLU A 167 20.81 18.42 9.85
CA GLU A 167 21.37 18.98 11.09
C GLU A 167 22.50 18.12 11.67
N ASN A 168 22.64 16.86 11.23
CA ASN A 168 23.64 15.90 11.68
C ASN A 168 24.72 15.66 10.61
N THR A 169 25.31 16.75 10.09
CA THR A 169 26.14 16.84 8.86
C THR A 169 27.47 16.07 8.80
N ASP A 170 27.82 15.24 9.78
CA ASP A 170 29.11 14.51 9.75
C ASP A 170 29.07 13.18 8.97
N GLN A 171 27.95 12.86 8.29
CA GLN A 171 27.74 11.55 7.65
C GLN A 171 27.29 11.63 6.18
N GLU A 172 28.19 12.09 5.31
CA GLU A 172 28.01 12.16 3.83
C GLU A 172 27.71 10.82 3.13
N CYS A 173 27.77 9.68 3.84
CA CYS A 173 27.55 8.34 3.26
C CYS A 173 26.45 7.53 3.95
N SER A 174 25.59 8.18 4.76
CA SER A 174 24.48 7.47 5.39
C SER A 174 23.44 7.03 4.33
N PRO A 175 22.91 5.79 4.41
CA PRO A 175 21.83 5.36 3.55
C PRO A 175 20.60 6.27 3.76
N PRO A 176 19.73 6.42 2.74
CA PRO A 176 18.52 7.21 2.92
C PRO A 176 17.71 6.70 4.12
N PRO A 177 17.07 7.59 4.88
CA PRO A 177 16.46 7.24 6.17
C PRO A 177 15.15 6.42 6.02
N TRP A 178 14.76 6.11 4.79
CA TRP A 178 13.58 5.32 4.46
C TRP A 178 13.95 3.94 3.92
N ARG A 179 13.18 2.94 4.32
CA ARG A 179 13.28 1.53 3.88
C ARG A 179 12.24 1.17 2.82
N THR A 180 11.27 2.05 2.55
CA THR A 180 10.22 1.83 1.56
C THR A 180 10.80 1.55 0.18
N LYS A 181 10.40 0.41 -0.40
CA LYS A 181 10.77 -0.04 -1.75
C LYS A 181 9.58 -0.08 -2.69
N THR A 182 8.39 -0.34 -2.15
CA THR A 182 7.15 -0.41 -2.91
C THR A 182 6.26 0.75 -2.53
N LEU A 183 5.89 1.57 -3.51
CA LEU A 183 4.88 2.61 -3.36
C LEU A 183 3.65 2.24 -4.18
N THR A 184 2.49 2.12 -3.54
CA THR A 184 1.20 1.95 -4.21
C THR A 184 0.41 3.25 -4.15
N LEU A 185 0.00 3.75 -5.31
CA LEU A 185 -0.79 4.97 -5.46
C LEU A 185 -2.21 4.59 -5.85
N LEU A 186 -3.16 4.89 -4.97
CA LEU A 186 -4.58 4.82 -5.29
C LEU A 186 -5.07 6.20 -5.69
N GLY A 187 -5.91 6.31 -6.71
CA GLY A 187 -6.68 7.53 -6.93
C GLY A 187 -6.37 8.25 -8.24
N ASN A 188 -6.76 9.53 -8.31
CA ASN A 188 -6.55 10.35 -9.50
C ASN A 188 -5.08 10.83 -9.59
N VAL A 189 -4.29 10.06 -10.34
CA VAL A 189 -2.87 10.31 -10.63
C VAL A 189 -2.63 11.22 -11.86
N THR A 190 -3.64 11.97 -12.31
CA THR A 190 -3.43 12.98 -13.39
C THR A 190 -2.75 14.25 -12.87
N ARG A 191 -2.90 14.54 -11.58
CA ARG A 191 -2.28 15.71 -10.95
C ARG A 191 -0.76 15.53 -10.85
N PRO A 192 0.03 16.62 -10.92
CA PRO A 192 1.46 16.56 -10.66
C PRO A 192 1.74 15.93 -9.29
N CYS A 193 2.72 15.03 -9.21
CA CYS A 193 3.10 14.40 -7.97
C CYS A 193 3.81 15.42 -7.06
N PRO A 194 3.30 15.75 -5.86
CA PRO A 194 3.92 16.72 -4.96
C PRO A 194 5.38 16.39 -4.62
N MET A 195 5.73 15.10 -4.61
CA MET A 195 7.08 14.61 -4.30
C MET A 195 8.14 15.08 -5.30
N THR A 196 7.77 15.47 -6.53
CA THR A 196 8.74 15.94 -7.53
C THR A 196 9.12 17.41 -7.34
N MET A 197 8.45 18.15 -6.44
CA MET A 197 8.70 19.58 -6.23
C MET A 197 9.90 19.87 -5.32
N PHE A 198 10.37 18.86 -4.57
CA PHE A 198 11.42 19.03 -3.56
C PHE A 198 12.53 17.98 -3.72
N ALA A 199 13.73 18.31 -3.24
CA ALA A 199 14.89 17.41 -3.30
C ALA A 199 14.68 16.14 -2.46
N SER A 200 14.08 16.27 -1.27
CA SER A 200 13.75 15.16 -0.37
C SER A 200 12.77 14.18 -1.03
N GLY A 201 11.70 14.69 -1.64
CA GLY A 201 10.72 13.88 -2.37
C GLY A 201 11.33 13.20 -3.59
N SER A 202 12.20 13.91 -4.32
CA SER A 202 12.95 13.35 -5.45
C SER A 202 13.89 12.21 -5.03
N ALA A 203 14.60 12.37 -3.91
CA ALA A 203 15.44 11.34 -3.34
C ALA A 203 14.63 10.13 -2.88
N PHE A 204 13.45 10.34 -2.29
CA PHE A 204 12.54 9.28 -1.90
C PHE A 204 12.07 8.49 -3.12
N LEU A 205 11.58 9.16 -4.16
CA LEU A 205 11.17 8.51 -5.41
C LEU A 205 12.32 7.72 -6.05
N ALA A 206 13.54 8.26 -6.01
CA ALA A 206 14.72 7.60 -6.58
C ALA A 206 15.12 6.32 -5.84
N SER A 207 14.62 6.12 -4.62
CA SER A 207 14.92 4.96 -3.78
C SER A 207 13.97 3.76 -3.98
N LEU A 208 12.82 4.01 -4.62
CA LEU A 208 11.78 3.02 -4.86
C LEU A 208 12.23 2.00 -5.91
N ALA A 209 11.90 0.73 -5.67
CA ALA A 209 12.10 -0.38 -6.59
C ALA A 209 10.81 -0.73 -7.35
N HIS A 210 9.66 -0.56 -6.71
CA HIS A 210 8.37 -0.95 -7.28
C HIS A 210 7.35 0.19 -7.13
N LEU A 211 6.64 0.48 -8.22
CA LEU A 211 5.55 1.45 -8.23
C LEU A 211 4.27 0.76 -8.71
N VAL A 212 3.23 0.80 -7.89
CA VAL A 212 1.92 0.24 -8.22
C VAL A 212 0.94 1.41 -8.37
N VAL A 213 0.14 1.41 -9.43
CA VAL A 213 -0.85 2.47 -9.68
C VAL A 213 -2.23 1.85 -9.85
N LEU A 214 -3.16 2.30 -9.01
CA LEU A 214 -4.52 1.80 -8.90
C LEU A 214 -5.51 2.95 -9.17
N PRO A 215 -6.50 2.76 -10.06
CA PRO A 215 -7.51 3.77 -10.33
C PRO A 215 -8.49 3.89 -9.15
N ASN A 216 -9.01 5.10 -8.92
CA ASN A 216 -10.09 5.30 -7.94
C ASN A 216 -11.42 4.76 -8.47
N SER A 217 -11.68 5.04 -9.75
CA SER A 217 -12.94 4.76 -10.41
C SER A 217 -12.72 4.33 -11.85
N LEU A 218 -13.75 3.74 -12.46
CA LEU A 218 -13.76 3.38 -13.88
C LEU A 218 -13.63 4.59 -14.81
N GLY A 219 -14.15 5.73 -14.38
CA GLY A 219 -14.04 6.99 -15.11
C GLY A 219 -12.57 7.40 -15.27
N ASP A 220 -11.74 7.15 -14.26
CA ASP A 220 -10.31 7.44 -14.31
C ASP A 220 -9.58 6.54 -15.31
N VAL A 221 -10.00 5.28 -15.46
CA VAL A 221 -9.42 4.37 -16.45
C VAL A 221 -9.79 4.76 -17.88
N SER A 222 -10.99 5.30 -18.06
CA SER A 222 -11.52 5.73 -19.37
C SER A 222 -10.73 6.89 -19.96
N LEU A 223 -10.11 7.74 -19.13
CA LEU A 223 -9.24 8.84 -19.58
C LEU A 223 -7.88 8.36 -20.14
N HIS A 224 -7.44 7.16 -19.78
CA HIS A 224 -6.18 6.60 -20.28
C HIS A 224 -6.32 5.88 -21.62
N VAL A 225 -7.55 5.50 -22.02
CA VAL A 225 -7.89 4.98 -23.35
C VAL A 225 -8.41 6.12 -24.24
N ALA A 226 -7.70 7.24 -24.26
CA ALA A 226 -8.03 8.33 -25.17
C ALA A 226 -7.62 7.96 -26.60
N GLY A 227 -8.59 7.87 -27.52
CA GLY A 227 -8.30 8.22 -28.92
C GLY A 227 -8.76 7.28 -30.03
N ARG A 228 -9.69 6.35 -29.83
CA ARG A 228 -10.40 5.74 -30.98
C ARG A 228 -11.89 5.65 -30.71
N ALA A 229 -12.65 6.22 -31.63
CA ALA A 229 -14.09 6.00 -31.71
C ALA A 229 -14.39 4.51 -31.53
N ILE A 230 -15.38 4.25 -30.68
CA ILE A 230 -16.05 2.97 -30.44
C ILE A 230 -16.25 2.28 -31.81
N GLY A 231 -15.34 1.37 -32.18
CA GLY A 231 -15.34 0.69 -33.49
C GLY A 231 -13.99 0.49 -34.18
N ALA A 232 -12.95 1.25 -33.84
CA ALA A 232 -11.62 1.03 -34.42
C ALA A 232 -10.80 0.05 -33.58
N VAL A 233 -10.73 -1.21 -34.02
CA VAL A 233 -9.86 -2.28 -33.50
C VAL A 233 -8.39 -1.88 -33.71
N GLY A 234 -7.89 -1.00 -32.84
CA GLY A 234 -6.47 -0.66 -32.74
C GLY A 234 -5.91 -1.14 -31.40
N PRO A 235 -4.58 -1.30 -31.29
CA PRO A 235 -3.94 -1.59 -30.02
C PRO A 235 -4.33 -0.52 -29.00
N ARG A 236 -4.76 -0.96 -27.81
CA ARG A 236 -5.11 -0.07 -26.70
C ARG A 236 -3.81 0.48 -26.14
N ASP A 237 -3.46 1.71 -26.49
CA ASP A 237 -2.35 2.42 -25.86
C ASP A 237 -2.78 2.80 -24.44
N TYR A 238 -2.09 2.27 -23.43
CA TYR A 238 -2.31 2.68 -22.04
C TYR A 238 -1.36 3.83 -21.73
N ASN A 239 -1.94 4.98 -21.41
CA ASN A 239 -1.15 6.13 -20.97
C ASN A 239 -0.71 5.92 -19.53
N LEU A 240 0.58 6.11 -19.26
CA LEU A 240 1.06 6.20 -17.88
C LEU A 240 0.38 7.37 -17.16
N PRO A 241 0.38 7.36 -15.81
CA PRO A 241 -0.01 8.51 -15.04
C PRO A 241 0.64 9.78 -15.57
N GLN A 242 -0.14 10.85 -15.73
CA GLN A 242 0.34 12.06 -16.38
C GLN A 242 1.59 12.60 -15.67
N TRP A 243 1.65 12.53 -14.33
CA TRP A 243 2.85 12.96 -13.60
C TRP A 243 4.11 12.16 -13.97
N MET A 244 3.99 10.87 -14.32
CA MET A 244 5.13 10.07 -14.79
C MET A 244 5.59 10.47 -16.19
N ALA A 245 4.68 10.99 -17.02
CA ALA A 245 5.05 11.54 -18.32
C ALA A 245 5.91 12.82 -18.19
N HIS A 246 5.67 13.60 -17.13
CA HIS A 246 6.37 14.87 -16.89
C HIS A 246 7.53 14.75 -15.90
N ALA A 247 7.52 13.74 -15.02
CA ALA A 247 8.61 13.48 -14.11
C ALA A 247 9.82 12.97 -14.92
N PRO A 248 11.02 13.56 -14.73
CA PRO A 248 12.22 13.00 -15.31
C PRO A 248 12.36 11.55 -14.80
N TRP A 249 12.48 10.57 -15.69
CA TRP A 249 12.81 9.19 -15.31
C TRP A 249 14.12 9.11 -14.48
N ALA A 250 14.94 10.16 -14.54
CA ALA A 250 16.07 10.39 -13.65
C ALA A 250 15.71 10.49 -12.16
N LEU A 251 14.45 10.76 -11.80
CA LEU A 251 13.94 10.73 -10.43
C LEU A 251 13.57 9.31 -9.96
N LEU A 252 13.54 8.33 -10.85
CA LEU A 252 13.14 6.94 -10.59
C LEU A 252 14.30 5.98 -10.91
N LYS A 253 15.53 6.33 -10.50
CA LYS A 253 16.76 5.63 -10.92
C LYS A 253 16.79 4.15 -10.54
N ARG A 254 16.22 3.79 -9.39
CA ARG A 254 16.20 2.41 -8.87
C ARG A 254 14.91 1.66 -9.18
N LEU A 255 14.00 2.25 -9.94
CA LEU A 255 12.74 1.60 -10.26
C LEU A 255 13.00 0.39 -11.15
N GLU A 256 12.56 -0.77 -10.68
CA GLU A 256 12.69 -2.07 -11.34
C GLU A 256 11.39 -2.44 -12.03
N THR A 257 10.25 -2.21 -11.38
CA THR A 257 8.93 -2.56 -11.94
C THR A 257 7.88 -1.47 -11.73
N VAL A 258 6.94 -1.43 -12.68
CA VAL A 258 5.72 -0.62 -12.62
C VAL A 258 4.53 -1.55 -12.81
N SER A 259 3.60 -1.54 -11.87
CA SER A 259 2.37 -2.32 -11.94
C SER A 259 1.17 -1.39 -12.13
N LEU A 260 0.32 -1.72 -13.11
CA LEU A 260 -0.87 -0.93 -13.44
C LEU A 260 -2.09 -1.85 -13.38
N ALA A 261 -3.20 -1.36 -12.85
CA ALA A 261 -4.46 -2.09 -12.86
C ALA A 261 -5.20 -1.91 -14.21
N PHE A 262 -5.55 -3.02 -14.85
CA PHE A 262 -6.20 -3.10 -16.15
C PHE A 262 -7.60 -3.70 -16.04
N PRO A 263 -8.67 -3.00 -16.42
CA PRO A 263 -10.00 -3.60 -16.40
C PRO A 263 -10.12 -4.67 -17.50
N ARG A 264 -10.39 -5.92 -17.11
CA ARG A 264 -10.83 -7.01 -18.00
C ARG A 264 -12.31 -6.79 -18.31
N VAL A 265 -12.59 -5.89 -19.25
CA VAL A 265 -13.96 -5.74 -19.75
C VAL A 265 -13.95 -5.79 -21.25
N GLU A 266 -14.56 -6.86 -21.78
CA GLU A 266 -15.24 -6.82 -23.06
C GLU A 266 -16.54 -6.07 -22.83
N LEU A 267 -16.49 -4.74 -22.86
CA LEU A 267 -17.70 -3.95 -22.72
C LEU A 267 -18.61 -4.24 -23.93
N PRO A 268 -19.87 -4.64 -23.72
CA PRO A 268 -20.88 -4.49 -24.75
C PRO A 268 -20.90 -3.00 -25.11
N LEU A 269 -20.62 -2.69 -26.38
CA LEU A 269 -20.42 -1.32 -26.88
C LEU A 269 -21.67 -0.42 -26.71
N ASP A 270 -22.82 -1.00 -26.32
CA ASP A 270 -24.13 -0.36 -26.40
C ASP A 270 -24.76 0.11 -25.07
N THR A 271 -24.16 -0.15 -23.90
CA THR A 271 -24.74 0.32 -22.63
C THR A 271 -23.96 1.49 -22.05
N ALA A 272 -24.41 2.70 -22.37
CA ALA A 272 -23.84 3.99 -21.96
C ALA A 272 -23.97 4.32 -20.46
N GLU A 273 -24.44 3.39 -19.62
CA GLU A 273 -24.65 3.63 -18.21
C GLU A 273 -23.90 2.60 -17.37
N PHE A 274 -22.68 2.96 -16.96
CA PHE A 274 -22.02 2.28 -15.86
C PHE A 274 -22.77 2.63 -14.57
N SER A 275 -23.65 1.73 -14.13
CA SER A 275 -24.26 1.86 -12.80
C SER A 275 -23.17 1.75 -11.73
N ALA A 276 -23.15 2.68 -10.77
CA ALA A 276 -22.33 2.57 -9.58
C ALA A 276 -22.57 1.21 -8.91
N GLY A 277 -21.50 0.45 -8.65
CA GLY A 277 -21.57 -0.86 -8.00
C GLY A 277 -21.37 -2.08 -8.90
N MET A 278 -21.02 -1.91 -10.19
CA MET A 278 -20.52 -3.04 -10.98
C MET A 278 -19.19 -3.54 -10.40
N ASN A 279 -19.10 -4.85 -10.17
CA ASN A 279 -17.84 -5.54 -9.87
C ASN A 279 -17.09 -5.73 -11.18
N LEU A 280 -15.98 -5.01 -11.35
CA LEU A 280 -15.13 -5.21 -12.51
C LEU A 280 -13.96 -6.07 -12.12
N GLN A 281 -13.72 -7.05 -12.97
CA GLN A 281 -12.49 -7.81 -12.95
C GLN A 281 -11.37 -6.88 -13.39
N THR A 282 -10.55 -6.42 -12.47
CA THR A 282 -9.31 -5.70 -12.78
C THR A 282 -8.15 -6.68 -12.74
N GLU A 283 -7.20 -6.51 -13.63
CA GLU A 283 -5.99 -7.28 -13.76
C GLU A 283 -4.80 -6.38 -13.43
N LEU A 284 -4.09 -6.62 -12.35
CA LEU A 284 -2.82 -5.92 -12.17
C LEU A 284 -1.78 -6.54 -13.11
N VAL A 285 -1.19 -5.73 -13.99
CA VAL A 285 -0.10 -6.14 -14.88
C VAL A 285 1.16 -5.40 -14.49
N THR A 286 2.23 -6.16 -14.28
CA THR A 286 3.55 -5.65 -13.91
C THR A 286 4.48 -5.60 -15.12
N PHE A 287 5.15 -4.47 -15.31
CA PHE A 287 6.13 -4.24 -16.38
C PHE A 287 7.51 -3.94 -15.78
N PRO A 288 8.60 -4.43 -16.39
CA PRO A 288 9.94 -3.91 -16.14
C PRO A 288 10.00 -2.39 -16.43
N ALA A 289 10.59 -1.61 -15.53
CA ALA A 289 10.69 -0.16 -15.68
C ALA A 289 11.44 0.27 -16.95
N SER A 290 12.35 -0.57 -17.46
CA SER A 290 13.04 -0.35 -18.74
C SER A 290 12.09 -0.29 -19.93
N LEU A 291 11.00 -1.06 -19.93
CA LEU A 291 9.98 -1.03 -20.98
C LEU A 291 9.08 0.21 -20.91
N VAL A 292 8.92 0.77 -19.71
CA VAL A 292 8.00 1.87 -19.45
C VAL A 292 8.61 3.24 -19.78
N LYS A 293 9.94 3.34 -19.80
CA LYS A 293 10.71 4.56 -20.13
C LYS A 293 10.40 5.15 -21.52
N GLY A 294 9.84 4.36 -22.43
CA GLY A 294 9.49 4.76 -23.81
C GLY A 294 8.14 5.47 -23.98
N TYR A 295 7.45 5.86 -22.90
CA TYR A 295 6.15 6.56 -22.86
C TYR A 295 4.94 5.82 -23.46
N ARG A 296 5.16 4.76 -24.24
CA ARG A 296 4.12 3.87 -24.74
C ARG A 296 4.49 2.45 -24.38
N VAL A 297 3.64 1.81 -23.60
CA VAL A 297 3.71 0.36 -23.41
C VAL A 297 2.84 -0.23 -24.52
N PRO A 298 3.43 -0.73 -25.64
CA PRO A 298 2.65 -1.37 -26.68
C PRO A 298 1.98 -2.62 -26.11
N LEU A 299 0.67 -2.51 -25.87
CA LEU A 299 -0.13 -3.58 -25.31
C LEU A 299 -0.82 -4.32 -26.45
N GLU A 300 -0.06 -5.17 -27.13
CA GLU A 300 -0.66 -6.43 -27.54
C GLU A 300 -0.77 -7.32 -26.29
N ILE A 301 -1.77 -7.05 -25.45
CA ILE A 301 -2.31 -8.09 -24.59
C ILE A 301 -3.30 -8.82 -25.49
N LYS A 302 -2.82 -9.86 -26.18
CA LYS A 302 -3.77 -10.89 -26.60
C LYS A 302 -4.38 -11.42 -25.31
N ALA A 303 -5.69 -11.22 -25.13
CA ALA A 303 -6.41 -11.82 -24.03
C ALA A 303 -6.06 -13.31 -24.06
N SER A 304 -5.27 -13.78 -23.10
CA SER A 304 -4.92 -15.18 -23.01
C SER A 304 -6.20 -15.90 -22.59
N THR A 305 -6.92 -16.41 -23.58
CA THR A 305 -7.98 -17.37 -23.39
C THR A 305 -7.35 -18.62 -22.79
N GLU A 306 -7.57 -18.79 -21.48
CA GLU A 306 -7.50 -20.05 -20.72
C GLU A 306 -6.62 -21.17 -21.32
N THR A 307 -5.30 -21.01 -21.30
CA THR A 307 -4.40 -22.17 -21.30
C THR A 307 -4.00 -22.44 -19.87
N GLY A 308 -4.56 -23.50 -19.29
CA GLY A 308 -4.51 -23.80 -17.87
C GLY A 308 -3.15 -24.21 -17.35
N GLU A 309 -2.30 -23.23 -17.00
CA GLU A 309 -1.11 -23.49 -16.19
C GLU A 309 -1.08 -22.56 -14.95
N GLY A 310 -0.89 -23.18 -13.78
CA GLY A 310 -0.58 -22.51 -12.51
C GLY A 310 -1.71 -21.76 -11.81
N ARG A 311 -2.83 -22.40 -11.48
CA ARG A 311 -3.91 -21.79 -10.68
C ARG A 311 -3.62 -21.91 -9.18
N ILE A 312 -3.32 -20.80 -8.51
CA ILE A 312 -3.51 -20.64 -7.06
C ILE A 312 -4.78 -19.82 -6.88
N SER A 313 -5.83 -20.43 -6.31
CA SER A 313 -7.15 -19.84 -6.13
C SER A 313 -7.35 -19.49 -4.65
N LEU A 314 -7.26 -18.21 -4.32
CA LEU A 314 -8.19 -17.61 -3.37
C LEU A 314 -9.35 -17.10 -4.23
N ASP A 315 -10.60 -17.33 -3.83
CA ASP A 315 -11.78 -17.17 -4.70
C ASP A 315 -11.87 -15.81 -5.44
N ASP A 316 -11.19 -14.77 -4.93
CA ASP A 316 -11.18 -13.40 -5.46
C ASP A 316 -9.87 -12.95 -6.16
N VAL A 317 -8.79 -13.75 -6.15
CA VAL A 317 -7.49 -13.39 -6.76
C VAL A 317 -6.93 -14.52 -7.60
N ARG A 318 -6.75 -14.30 -8.91
CA ARG A 318 -6.10 -15.26 -9.82
C ARG A 318 -4.77 -14.71 -10.35
N VAL A 319 -3.72 -15.52 -10.30
CA VAL A 319 -2.39 -15.20 -10.86
C VAL A 319 -2.19 -15.92 -12.18
N VAL A 320 -1.77 -15.22 -13.23
CA VAL A 320 -1.25 -15.84 -14.47
C VAL A 320 0.13 -15.23 -14.77
N VAL A 321 1.12 -16.08 -15.01
CA VAL A 321 2.47 -15.64 -15.38
C VAL A 321 2.66 -15.96 -16.87
N SER A 322 2.96 -14.94 -17.67
CA SER A 322 3.51 -15.10 -19.02
C SER A 322 4.98 -14.64 -19.01
N ASP A 323 5.76 -15.00 -20.03
CA ASP A 323 7.23 -14.86 -20.10
C ASP A 323 7.79 -13.45 -19.73
N THR A 324 6.95 -12.42 -19.64
CA THR A 324 7.32 -11.08 -19.15
C THR A 324 6.27 -10.36 -18.28
N ARG A 325 5.14 -11.00 -17.92
CA ARG A 325 4.02 -10.34 -17.23
C ARG A 325 3.40 -11.23 -16.17
N VAL A 326 3.13 -10.65 -15.01
CA VAL A 326 2.29 -11.26 -13.97
C VAL A 326 0.95 -10.56 -13.97
N HIS A 327 -0.12 -11.34 -14.03
CA HIS A 327 -1.51 -10.91 -14.14
C HIS A 327 -2.26 -11.26 -12.85
N PHE A 328 -2.94 -10.29 -12.22
CA PHE A 328 -3.76 -10.50 -11.03
C PHE A 328 -5.22 -10.12 -11.23
N CYS A 329 -6.13 -11.08 -11.40
CA CYS A 329 -7.56 -10.77 -11.52
C CYS A 329 -8.20 -10.48 -10.15
N ILE A 330 -8.90 -9.36 -10.01
CA ILE A 330 -9.45 -8.82 -8.77
C ILE A 330 -10.89 -8.35 -9.03
N TYR A 331 -11.87 -8.83 -8.27
CA TYR A 331 -13.29 -8.50 -8.44
C TYR A 331 -13.80 -7.45 -7.44
N CYS A 332 -13.01 -6.42 -7.13
CA CYS A 332 -13.35 -5.53 -6.02
C CYS A 332 -12.92 -4.07 -6.24
N GLN A 333 -13.80 -3.14 -5.83
CA GLN A 333 -13.49 -1.70 -5.71
C GLN A 333 -12.70 -1.37 -4.43
N GLU A 334 -12.47 -2.35 -3.56
CA GLU A 334 -11.83 -2.14 -2.26
C GLU A 334 -10.34 -2.56 -2.33
N TRP A 335 -9.56 -1.80 -3.09
CA TRP A 335 -8.12 -2.00 -3.30
C TRP A 335 -7.34 -2.20 -2.00
N GLU A 336 -7.76 -1.54 -0.92
CA GLU A 336 -7.22 -1.72 0.43
C GLU A 336 -7.19 -3.19 0.86
N LYS A 337 -8.30 -3.92 0.67
CA LYS A 337 -8.43 -5.33 1.09
C LYS A 337 -7.51 -6.22 0.28
N VAL A 338 -7.48 -5.99 -1.02
CA VAL A 338 -6.67 -6.76 -1.97
C VAL A 338 -5.19 -6.55 -1.68
N TRP A 339 -4.80 -5.29 -1.46
CA TRP A 339 -3.44 -4.96 -1.07
C TRP A 339 -3.06 -5.58 0.29
N ALA A 340 -4.01 -5.62 1.24
CA ALA A 340 -3.79 -6.17 2.58
C ALA A 340 -3.61 -7.71 2.58
N CYS A 341 -4.20 -8.42 1.62
CA CYS A 341 -3.96 -9.85 1.39
C CYS A 341 -2.54 -10.17 0.93
N GLY A 342 -1.73 -9.14 0.62
CA GLY A 342 -0.43 -9.29 0.02
C GLY A 342 -0.54 -9.43 -1.48
N TRP A 343 0.13 -8.54 -2.21
CA TRP A 343 0.45 -8.79 -3.61
C TRP A 343 1.43 -9.96 -3.64
N PRO A 344 1.23 -10.99 -4.48
CA PRO A 344 2.30 -11.90 -4.80
C PRO A 344 3.43 -11.06 -5.43
N GLY A 345 4.51 -10.89 -4.68
CA GLY A 345 5.70 -10.16 -5.12
C GLY A 345 6.43 -10.89 -6.23
#